data_AF-A0A6G9SFE8-F1
#
_entry.id   AF-A0A6G9SFE8-F1
#
_cell.length_a   1.000
_cell.length_b   1.000
_cell.length_c   1.000
_cell.angle_alpha   90.00
_cell.angle_beta   90.00
_cell.angle_gamma   90.00
#
_symmetry.space_group_name_H-M   'P 1'
#
loop_
_entity.id
_entity.type
_entity.pdbx_description
1 polymer ?
#
loop_
_entity_poly.entity_id
_entity_poly.type
_entity_poly.pdbx_seq_one_letter_code
_entity_poly.pdbx_strand_id
1 'polypeptide(L)'
;MLRPTLGDFSSIICFKAAIRGMEEALGEKATAIALIAAGRSRGKQLAQELALVNTNLPLEDVVSKIGLALGKNGTRLCIIEQVQQEGDTIKIFASDTLCCAGEIPGSTRKCTYTLGAIWGVLEQATGKRLLGKHTESVLRGSSHDVFEFTELSINRKAYLVGDNKQSIA
;
A
#
# COMPACT_ATOMS: atom_id res chain seq x y z
N MET A 1 -16.42 -7.21 21.80
CA MET A 1 -16.71 -7.36 20.35
C MET A 1 -18.12 -6.85 20.10
N LEU A 2 -18.33 -5.98 19.10
CA LEU A 2 -19.63 -5.31 18.88
C LEU A 2 -20.61 -6.13 18.02
N ARG A 3 -20.12 -7.11 17.24
CA ARG A 3 -20.93 -8.03 16.42
C ARG A 3 -20.83 -9.46 16.97
N PRO A 4 -21.59 -9.83 18.02
CA PRO A 4 -21.38 -11.09 18.74
C PRO A 4 -21.65 -12.34 17.91
N THR A 5 -22.53 -12.27 16.91
CA THR A 5 -22.88 -13.42 16.07
C THR A 5 -22.05 -13.51 14.79
N LEU A 6 -21.82 -12.37 14.13
CA LEU A 6 -21.20 -12.32 12.80
C LEU A 6 -19.71 -12.00 12.85
N GLY A 7 -19.19 -11.55 13.99
CA GLY A 7 -17.80 -11.11 14.15
C GLY A 7 -17.47 -9.89 13.28
N ASP A 8 -16.16 -9.65 13.10
CA ASP A 8 -15.68 -8.46 12.40
C ASP A 8 -15.45 -8.68 10.90
N PHE A 9 -15.55 -9.93 10.42
CA PHE A 9 -15.43 -10.22 8.99
C PHE A 9 -16.64 -9.73 8.20
N SER A 10 -16.36 -9.23 6.99
CA SER A 10 -17.35 -8.81 6.00
C SER A 10 -17.04 -9.45 4.65
N SER A 11 -18.06 -9.63 3.83
CA SER A 11 -17.92 -10.28 2.52
C SER A 11 -17.14 -9.41 1.54
N ILE A 12 -16.18 -10.00 0.83
CA ILE A 12 -15.46 -9.36 -0.28
C ILE A 12 -16.42 -8.84 -1.36
N ILE A 13 -17.53 -9.54 -1.59
CA ILE A 13 -18.56 -9.12 -2.56
C ILE A 13 -19.15 -7.77 -2.17
N CYS A 14 -19.45 -7.56 -0.88
CA CYS A 14 -19.99 -6.30 -0.39
C CYS A 14 -18.98 -5.16 -0.53
N PHE A 15 -17.70 -5.41 -0.21
CA PHE A 15 -16.66 -4.38 -0.32
C PHE A 15 -16.42 -4.01 -1.80
N LYS A 16 -16.42 -4.99 -2.71
CA LYS A 16 -16.34 -4.73 -4.15
C LYS A 16 -17.53 -3.96 -4.70
N ALA A 17 -18.74 -4.25 -4.23
CA ALA A 17 -19.93 -3.50 -4.61
C ALA A 17 -19.79 -2.02 -4.20
N ALA A 18 -19.26 -1.75 -3.00
CA ALA A 18 -18.98 -0.38 -2.56
C ALA A 18 -17.93 0.31 -3.46
N ILE A 19 -16.85 -0.37 -3.84
CA ILE A 19 -15.84 0.19 -4.76
C ILE A 19 -16.46 0.54 -6.11
N ARG A 20 -17.27 -0.35 -6.70
CA ARG A 20 -17.95 -0.10 -7.98
C ARG A 20 -18.90 1.09 -7.88
N GLY A 21 -19.71 1.17 -6.83
CA GLY A 21 -20.59 2.31 -6.60
C GLY A 21 -19.82 3.63 -6.44
N MET A 22 -18.64 3.62 -5.81
CA MET A 22 -17.76 4.78 -5.75
C MET A 22 -17.22 5.17 -7.13
N GLU A 23 -16.80 4.20 -7.94
CA GLU A 23 -16.32 4.44 -9.31
C GLU A 23 -17.42 5.07 -10.18
N GLU A 24 -18.66 4.59 -10.06
CA GLU A 24 -19.84 5.14 -10.75
C GLU A 24 -20.15 6.57 -10.28
N ALA A 25 -20.07 6.84 -8.96
CA ALA A 25 -20.45 8.14 -8.40
C ALA A 25 -19.37 9.22 -8.52
N LEU A 26 -18.08 8.85 -8.42
CA LEU A 26 -16.96 9.79 -8.30
C LEU A 26 -15.99 9.72 -9.50
N GLY A 27 -16.10 8.68 -10.32
CA GLY A 27 -15.13 8.34 -11.35
C GLY A 27 -13.93 7.56 -10.80
N GLU A 28 -13.25 6.86 -11.71
CA GLU A 28 -12.13 5.95 -11.37
C GLU A 28 -10.97 6.66 -10.67
N LYS A 29 -10.58 7.85 -11.14
CA LYS A 29 -9.42 8.59 -10.60
C LYS A 29 -9.64 9.03 -9.16
N ALA A 30 -10.79 9.64 -8.87
CA ALA A 30 -11.12 10.10 -7.53
C ALA A 30 -11.26 8.91 -6.56
N THR A 31 -11.91 7.83 -7.03
CA THR A 31 -12.03 6.59 -6.26
C THR A 31 -10.66 5.97 -5.96
N ALA A 32 -9.75 5.94 -6.93
CA ALA A 32 -8.40 5.43 -6.73
C ALA A 32 -7.64 6.23 -5.66
N ILE A 33 -7.70 7.56 -5.69
CA ILE A 33 -7.08 8.42 -4.67
C ILE A 33 -7.66 8.12 -3.28
N ALA A 34 -8.99 8.06 -3.17
CA ALA A 34 -9.67 7.78 -1.91
C ALA A 34 -9.31 6.40 -1.35
N LEU A 35 -9.30 5.36 -2.18
CA LEU A 35 -8.97 4.00 -1.76
C LEU A 35 -7.49 3.84 -1.38
N ILE A 36 -6.57 4.48 -2.10
CA ILE A 36 -5.14 4.51 -1.71
C ILE A 36 -5.00 5.19 -0.35
N ALA A 37 -5.66 6.33 -0.13
CA ALA A 37 -5.61 7.05 1.15
C ALA A 37 -6.20 6.22 2.30
N ALA A 38 -7.36 5.58 2.09
CA ALA A 38 -8.01 4.71 3.05
C ALA A 38 -7.13 3.50 3.40
N GLY A 39 -6.55 2.85 2.38
CA GLY A 39 -5.58 1.77 2.54
C GLY A 39 -4.38 2.24 3.35
N ARG A 40 -3.76 3.38 2.99
CA ARG A 40 -2.62 3.95 3.72
C ARG A 40 -2.93 4.22 5.18
N SER A 41 -4.12 4.73 5.48
CA SER A 41 -4.56 4.91 6.87
C SER A 41 -4.63 3.59 7.62
N ARG A 42 -5.25 2.56 7.03
CA ARG A 42 -5.31 1.22 7.65
C ARG A 42 -3.91 0.62 7.83
N GLY A 43 -3.03 0.76 6.84
CA GLY A 43 -1.66 0.28 6.91
C GLY A 43 -0.87 0.90 8.07
N LYS A 44 -1.04 2.21 8.31
CA LYS A 44 -0.39 2.87 9.44
C LYS A 44 -0.86 2.32 10.79
N GLN A 45 -2.16 2.07 10.93
CA GLN A 45 -2.72 1.44 12.12
C GLN A 45 -2.19 0.01 12.31
N LEU A 46 -2.12 -0.77 11.22
CA LEU A 46 -1.58 -2.13 11.25
C LEU A 46 -0.11 -2.14 11.70
N ALA A 47 0.69 -1.16 11.27
CA ALA A 47 2.07 -1.03 11.73
C ALA A 47 2.16 -0.83 13.25
N GLN A 48 1.21 -0.10 13.85
CA GLN A 48 1.14 0.08 15.30
C GLN A 48 0.72 -1.22 15.99
N GLU A 49 -0.32 -1.90 15.47
CA GLU A 49 -0.82 -3.19 15.98
C GLU A 49 0.28 -4.27 15.99
N LEU A 50 1.15 -4.25 14.98
CA LEU A 50 2.26 -5.19 14.84
C LEU A 50 3.57 -4.72 15.50
N ALA A 51 3.57 -3.57 16.19
CA ALA A 51 4.75 -2.94 16.79
C ALA A 51 5.92 -2.76 15.79
N LEU A 52 5.59 -2.38 14.56
CA LEU A 52 6.54 -2.17 13.46
C LEU A 52 7.01 -0.73 13.31
N VAL A 53 6.41 0.24 14.01
CA VAL A 53 6.75 1.66 13.87
C VAL A 53 8.23 1.91 14.19
N ASN A 54 8.98 2.47 13.22
CA ASN A 54 10.43 2.71 13.28
C ASN A 54 11.23 1.49 13.77
N THR A 55 10.82 0.31 13.36
CA THR A 55 11.49 -0.94 13.75
C THR A 55 12.87 -1.06 13.11
N ASN A 56 13.77 -1.78 13.79
CA ASN A 56 15.08 -2.17 13.25
C ASN A 56 15.07 -3.56 12.61
N LEU A 57 13.89 -4.17 12.46
CA LEU A 57 13.77 -5.47 11.79
C LEU A 57 14.20 -5.38 10.32
N PRO A 58 14.86 -6.41 9.78
CA PRO A 58 15.07 -6.56 8.34
C PRO A 58 13.77 -6.42 7.56
N LEU A 59 13.84 -5.87 6.34
CA LEU A 59 12.66 -5.65 5.49
C LEU A 59 11.87 -6.95 5.25
N GLU A 60 12.56 -8.07 5.07
CA GLU A 60 11.93 -9.39 4.91
C GLU A 60 11.08 -9.79 6.11
N ASP A 61 11.55 -9.53 7.34
CA ASP A 61 10.82 -9.82 8.57
C ASP A 61 9.61 -8.89 8.75
N VAL A 62 9.76 -7.62 8.37
CA VAL A 62 8.66 -6.65 8.32
C VAL A 62 7.58 -7.14 7.36
N VAL A 63 7.97 -7.51 6.14
CA VAL A 63 7.04 -7.97 5.10
C VAL A 63 6.40 -9.31 5.47
N SER A 64 7.14 -10.23 6.10
CA SER A 64 6.58 -11.49 6.62
C SER A 64 5.47 -11.24 7.64
N LYS A 65 5.69 -10.32 8.59
CA LYS A 65 4.67 -9.91 9.57
C LYS A 65 3.44 -9.27 8.91
N ILE A 66 3.65 -8.42 7.90
CA ILE A 66 2.56 -7.84 7.11
C ILE A 66 1.80 -8.95 6.38
N GLY A 67 2.51 -9.88 5.74
CA GLY A 67 1.94 -11.00 4.99
C GLY A 67 1.06 -11.90 5.87
N LEU A 68 1.47 -12.18 7.11
CA LEU A 68 0.64 -12.91 8.06
C LEU A 68 -0.66 -12.16 8.41
N ALA A 69 -0.58 -10.84 8.61
CA ALA A 69 -1.72 -10.02 9.00
C ALA A 69 -2.69 -9.71 7.83
N LEU A 70 -2.18 -9.60 6.61
CA LEU A 70 -3.00 -9.36 5.41
C LEU A 70 -3.46 -10.66 4.73
N GLY A 71 -2.75 -11.76 4.94
CA GLY A 71 -2.99 -13.04 4.27
C GLY A 71 -4.10 -13.87 4.90
N LYS A 72 -4.04 -15.19 4.65
CA LYS A 72 -5.07 -16.18 4.99
C LYS A 72 -5.50 -16.17 6.47
N ASN A 73 -4.54 -15.94 7.36
CA ASN A 73 -4.73 -15.97 8.81
C ASN A 73 -5.15 -14.62 9.40
N GLY A 74 -5.15 -13.56 8.58
CA GLY A 74 -5.56 -12.22 8.98
C GLY A 74 -6.74 -11.73 8.16
N THR A 75 -6.60 -10.57 7.54
CA THR A 75 -7.72 -9.89 6.86
C THR A 75 -8.08 -10.48 5.50
N ARG A 76 -7.26 -11.39 4.95
CA ARG A 76 -7.45 -11.98 3.60
C ARG A 76 -7.53 -10.91 2.49
N LEU A 77 -6.69 -9.88 2.61
CA LEU A 77 -6.59 -8.78 1.65
C LEU A 77 -5.72 -9.15 0.43
N CYS A 78 -4.63 -9.88 0.66
CA CYS A 78 -3.72 -10.39 -0.35
C CYS A 78 -2.75 -11.40 0.28
N ILE A 79 -2.13 -12.25 -0.55
CA ILE A 79 -0.95 -13.02 -0.19
C ILE A 79 0.28 -12.22 -0.65
N ILE A 80 1.27 -12.07 0.23
CA ILE A 80 2.57 -11.52 -0.15
C ILE A 80 3.51 -12.71 -0.37
N GLU A 81 3.98 -12.86 -1.60
CA GLU A 81 4.83 -13.97 -2.02
C GLU A 81 6.31 -13.65 -1.81
N GLN A 82 6.70 -12.40 -2.10
CA GLN A 82 8.09 -11.98 -2.06
C GLN A 82 8.23 -10.45 -1.86
N VAL A 83 9.35 -10.06 -1.25
CA VAL A 83 9.88 -8.70 -1.31
C VAL A 83 11.23 -8.70 -2.03
N GLN A 84 11.49 -7.65 -2.81
CA GLN A 84 12.79 -7.35 -3.37
C GLN A 84 13.14 -5.89 -3.07
N GLN A 85 14.41 -5.64 -2.76
CA GLN A 85 14.94 -4.29 -2.59
C GLN A 85 16.01 -4.03 -3.65
N GLU A 86 15.79 -3.01 -4.47
CA GLU A 86 16.68 -2.55 -5.53
C GLU A 86 17.03 -1.08 -5.26
N GLY A 87 18.14 -0.84 -4.56
CA GLY A 87 18.51 0.50 -4.11
C GLY A 87 17.43 1.13 -3.22
N ASP A 88 16.87 2.25 -3.68
CA ASP A 88 15.83 3.01 -2.98
C ASP A 88 14.39 2.57 -3.35
N THR A 89 14.25 1.49 -4.12
CA THR A 89 12.96 0.94 -4.52
C THR A 89 12.70 -0.40 -3.84
N ILE A 90 11.54 -0.51 -3.20
CA ILE A 90 11.02 -1.76 -2.63
C ILE A 90 9.92 -2.28 -3.56
N LYS A 91 10.03 -3.54 -3.99
CA LYS A 91 9.00 -4.25 -4.75
C LYS A 91 8.36 -5.33 -3.90
N ILE A 92 7.03 -5.33 -3.83
CA ILE A 92 6.24 -6.36 -3.17
C ILE A 92 5.46 -7.12 -4.24
N PHE A 93 5.66 -8.42 -4.28
CA PHE A 93 4.97 -9.34 -5.19
C PHE A 93 3.82 -9.97 -4.42
N ALA A 94 2.60 -9.75 -4.91
CA ALA A 94 1.40 -10.21 -4.26
C ALA A 94 0.53 -11.05 -5.21
N SER A 95 -0.19 -11.98 -4.62
CA SER A 95 -1.18 -12.82 -5.29
C SER A 95 -2.51 -12.77 -4.52
N ASP A 96 -3.57 -13.33 -5.10
CA ASP A 96 -4.91 -13.42 -4.50
C ASP A 96 -5.39 -12.08 -3.91
N THR A 97 -5.18 -10.98 -4.64
CA THR A 97 -5.50 -9.64 -4.15
C THR A 97 -6.99 -9.36 -4.21
N LEU A 98 -7.53 -8.76 -3.16
CA LEU A 98 -8.96 -8.46 -3.03
C LEU A 98 -9.50 -7.64 -4.22
N CYS A 99 -8.71 -6.72 -4.77
CA CYS A 99 -9.14 -5.89 -5.89
C CYS A 99 -9.31 -6.66 -7.19
N CYS A 100 -8.64 -7.80 -7.36
CA CYS A 100 -8.75 -8.66 -8.54
C CYS A 100 -9.87 -9.71 -8.44
N ALA A 101 -10.35 -10.01 -7.23
CA ALA A 101 -11.31 -11.07 -7.00
C ALA A 101 -12.60 -10.89 -7.81
N GLY A 102 -12.91 -11.78 -8.76
CA GLY A 102 -14.11 -11.68 -9.60
C GLY A 102 -14.10 -10.53 -10.62
N GLU A 103 -12.91 -10.06 -10.99
CA GLU A 103 -12.72 -9.21 -12.17
C GLU A 103 -12.48 -10.06 -13.43
N ILE A 104 -12.78 -9.48 -14.59
CA ILE A 104 -12.57 -10.13 -15.88
C ILE A 104 -11.09 -9.99 -16.26
N PRO A 105 -10.45 -11.04 -16.84
CA PRO A 105 -9.12 -10.92 -17.43
C PRO A 105 -9.05 -9.77 -18.45
N GLY A 106 -7.93 -9.05 -18.46
CA GLY A 106 -7.71 -7.84 -19.27
C GLY A 106 -8.17 -6.53 -18.63
N SER A 107 -8.85 -6.59 -17.47
CA SER A 107 -9.33 -5.38 -16.77
C SER A 107 -8.20 -4.40 -16.41
N THR A 108 -8.52 -3.11 -16.53
CA THR A 108 -7.63 -1.99 -16.15
C THR A 108 -7.60 -1.72 -14.65
N ARG A 109 -8.44 -2.42 -13.86
CA ARG A 109 -8.53 -2.26 -12.42
C ARG A 109 -7.15 -2.35 -11.76
N LYS A 110 -6.94 -1.49 -10.76
CA LYS A 110 -5.73 -1.42 -9.96
C LYS A 110 -6.04 -1.79 -8.51
N CYS A 111 -5.09 -2.42 -7.83
CA CYS A 111 -5.23 -2.83 -6.43
C CYS A 111 -4.98 -1.66 -5.48
N THR A 112 -5.79 -0.61 -5.59
CA THR A 112 -5.58 0.71 -4.95
C THR A 112 -5.60 0.64 -3.42
N TYR A 113 -6.59 -0.04 -2.84
CA TYR A 113 -6.68 -0.21 -1.39
C TYR A 113 -5.52 -1.08 -0.85
N THR A 114 -5.24 -2.21 -1.50
CA THR A 114 -4.14 -3.11 -1.12
C THR A 114 -2.78 -2.42 -1.21
N LEU A 115 -2.51 -1.71 -2.32
CA LEU A 115 -1.33 -0.86 -2.49
C LEU A 115 -1.21 0.12 -1.33
N GLY A 116 -2.30 0.81 -1.00
CA GLY A 116 -2.33 1.76 0.11
C GLY A 116 -2.01 1.09 1.45
N ALA A 117 -2.61 -0.06 1.76
CA ALA A 117 -2.41 -0.78 3.01
C ALA A 117 -0.94 -1.15 3.22
N ILE A 118 -0.29 -1.73 2.20
CA ILE A 118 1.13 -2.08 2.27
C ILE A 118 2.00 -0.82 2.39
N TRP A 119 1.70 0.22 1.59
CA TRP A 119 2.41 1.50 1.62
C TRP A 119 2.38 2.12 3.03
N GLY A 120 1.22 2.14 3.67
CA GLY A 120 1.05 2.70 5.01
C GLY A 120 1.93 2.01 6.05
N VAL A 121 2.05 0.68 5.99
CA VAL A 121 2.95 -0.05 6.89
C VAL A 121 4.40 0.28 6.60
N LEU A 122 4.82 0.23 5.33
CA LEU A 122 6.21 0.48 4.94
C LEU A 122 6.69 1.88 5.35
N GLU A 123 5.86 2.91 5.24
CA GLU A 123 6.22 4.26 5.73
C GLU A 123 6.41 4.29 7.25
N GLN A 124 5.56 3.58 8.01
CA GLN A 124 5.73 3.52 9.47
C GLN A 124 6.94 2.69 9.88
N ALA A 125 7.20 1.59 9.17
CA ALA A 125 8.31 0.70 9.50
C ALA A 125 9.67 1.33 9.19
N THR A 126 9.78 1.98 8.04
CA THR A 126 11.04 2.58 7.57
C THR A 126 11.26 4.01 8.06
N GLY A 127 10.20 4.69 8.51
CA GLY A 127 10.24 6.13 8.79
C GLY A 127 10.40 7.01 7.54
N LYS A 128 10.36 6.42 6.34
CA LYS A 128 10.58 7.10 5.06
C LYS A 128 9.26 7.51 4.42
N ARG A 129 9.32 8.59 3.62
CA ARG A 129 8.23 8.96 2.72
C ARG A 129 8.43 8.21 1.42
N LEU A 130 7.42 7.46 1.00
CA LEU A 130 7.49 6.63 -0.21
C LEU A 130 6.51 7.16 -1.26
N LEU A 131 6.74 6.80 -2.52
CA LEU A 131 5.77 6.93 -3.61
C LEU A 131 5.43 5.52 -4.12
N GLY A 132 4.18 5.09 -3.90
CA GLY A 132 3.69 3.77 -4.28
C GLY A 132 3.07 3.72 -5.68
N LYS A 133 3.33 2.67 -6.44
CA LYS A 133 2.70 2.36 -7.74
C LYS A 133 2.35 0.89 -7.86
N HIS A 134 1.29 0.58 -8.61
CA HIS A 134 0.93 -0.78 -9.01
C HIS A 134 1.30 -1.00 -10.49
N THR A 135 2.45 -1.64 -10.71
CA THR A 135 3.14 -1.69 -12.01
C THR A 135 2.69 -2.88 -12.84
N GLU A 136 2.64 -4.07 -12.26
CA GLU A 136 2.19 -5.31 -12.91
C GLU A 136 0.93 -5.86 -12.27
N SER A 137 0.15 -6.66 -13.00
CA SER A 137 -1.05 -7.29 -12.43
C SER A 137 -1.38 -8.63 -13.06
N VAL A 138 -1.93 -9.52 -12.22
CA VAL A 138 -2.45 -10.83 -12.62
C VAL A 138 -3.57 -10.73 -13.64
N LEU A 139 -4.37 -9.65 -13.59
CA LEU A 139 -5.44 -9.43 -14.57
C LEU A 139 -4.92 -9.16 -15.98
N ARG A 140 -3.63 -8.82 -16.13
CA ARG A 140 -3.02 -8.44 -17.42
C ARG A 140 -1.88 -9.37 -17.80
N GLY A 141 -1.91 -10.62 -17.33
CA GLY A 141 -1.00 -11.68 -17.74
C GLY A 141 0.33 -11.74 -16.99
N SER A 142 0.55 -10.89 -15.97
CA SER A 142 1.68 -11.10 -15.04
C SER A 142 1.38 -12.25 -14.08
N SER A 143 2.42 -12.85 -13.52
CA SER A 143 2.28 -13.86 -12.47
C SER A 143 1.83 -13.27 -11.12
N HIS A 144 2.07 -11.97 -10.91
CA HIS A 144 1.79 -11.27 -9.65
C HIS A 144 1.19 -9.89 -9.89
N ASP A 145 0.53 -9.37 -8.86
CA ASP A 145 0.39 -7.92 -8.69
C ASP A 145 1.68 -7.39 -8.06
N VAL A 146 2.31 -6.41 -8.70
CA VAL A 146 3.59 -5.84 -8.23
C VAL A 146 3.38 -4.42 -7.73
N PHE A 147 3.70 -4.20 -6.46
CA PHE A 147 3.68 -2.89 -5.82
C PHE A 147 5.10 -2.36 -5.64
N GLU A 148 5.41 -1.25 -6.30
CA GLU A 148 6.69 -0.57 -6.21
C GLU A 148 6.60 0.66 -5.30
N PHE A 149 7.55 0.80 -4.39
CA PHE A 149 7.65 1.93 -3.48
C PHE A 149 9.04 2.55 -3.58
N THR A 150 9.11 3.78 -4.08
CA THR A 150 10.38 4.52 -4.18
C THR A 150 10.45 5.59 -3.10
N GLU A 151 11.60 5.76 -2.45
CA GLU A 151 11.81 6.83 -1.49
C GLU A 151 11.71 8.22 -2.14
N LEU A 152 10.91 9.10 -1.54
CA LEU A 152 10.87 10.51 -1.90
C LEU A 152 11.99 11.23 -1.14
N SER A 153 13.15 11.34 -1.77
CA SER A 153 14.24 12.16 -1.25
C SER A 153 13.84 13.64 -1.31
N ILE A 154 13.65 14.26 -0.14
CA ILE A 154 13.58 15.71 -0.05
C ILE A 154 15.01 16.21 -0.20
N ASN A 155 15.33 16.77 -1.37
CA ASN A 155 16.61 17.42 -1.61
C ASN A 155 16.74 18.65 -0.70
N ARG A 156 17.27 18.48 0.52
CA ARG A 156 17.50 19.58 1.49
C ARG A 156 18.53 20.62 1.04
N LYS A 157 19.20 20.43 -0.11
CA LYS A 157 20.21 21.37 -0.63
C LYS A 157 19.66 22.70 -1.16
N ALA A 158 18.34 22.85 -1.35
CA ALA A 158 17.77 24.09 -1.88
C ALA A 158 17.57 25.22 -0.83
N TYR A 159 17.83 24.98 0.46
CA TYR A 159 17.59 25.96 1.54
C TYR A 159 18.84 26.62 2.15
N LEU A 160 20.05 26.32 1.65
CA LEU A 160 21.30 26.86 2.20
C LEU A 160 22.08 27.77 1.25
N VAL A 161 21.45 28.29 0.18
CA VAL A 161 22.05 29.31 -0.67
C VAL A 161 21.12 30.50 -0.74
N GLY A 162 21.15 31.33 0.29
CA GLY A 162 20.28 32.49 0.36
C GLY A 162 20.54 33.39 1.55
N ASP A 163 21.78 33.55 1.99
CA ASP A 163 22.21 34.70 2.79
C ASP A 163 23.75 34.77 2.81
N ASN A 164 24.31 35.38 1.76
CA ASN A 164 25.66 35.91 1.83
C ASN A 164 25.73 37.20 0.99
N LYS A 165 25.07 38.25 1.47
CA LYS A 165 25.42 39.61 1.04
C LYS A 165 26.65 40.06 1.80
N GLN A 166 27.82 39.79 1.21
CA GLN A 166 29.04 40.50 1.54
C GLN A 166 28.93 41.95 1.06
N SER A 167 29.25 42.84 1.99
CA SER A 167 29.60 44.25 1.80
C SER A 167 30.58 44.47 0.66
N ILE A 168 30.31 45.44 -0.22
CA ILE A 168 31.34 46.12 -1.01
C ILE A 168 30.96 47.60 -1.17
N ALA A 169 31.92 48.44 -0.79
CA ALA A 169 32.09 49.90 -0.99
C ALA A 169 31.17 50.85 -0.20
#